data_AF-A0A537KNL8-F1
#
_entry.id   AF-A0A537KNL8-F1
#
_cell.length_a   1.000
_cell.length_b   1.000
_cell.length_c   1.000
_cell.angle_alpha   90.00
_cell.angle_beta   90.00
_cell.angle_gamma   90.00
#
_symmetry.space_group_name_H-M   'P 1'
#
loop_
_entity.id
_entity.type
_entity.pdbx_description
1 polymer ?
#
loop_
_entity_poly.entity_id
_entity_poly.type
_entity_poly.pdbx_seq_one_letter_code
_entity_poly.pdbx_strand_id
1 'polypeptide(L)' 'MERIRITKDNIKTFPKFESLLNDGKIKFDSSGRLRYLHGAPVGDLIQTRTDKNGQPIFQEITEEWFDTESQKAKEFVWK' A
#
# COMPACT_ATOMS: atom_id res chain seq x y z
N MET A 1 8.07 -0.61 -14.60
CA MET A 1 7.78 0.42 -13.58
C MET A 1 8.46 -0.01 -12.30
N GLU A 2 9.20 0.89 -11.67
CA GLU A 2 9.87 0.61 -10.40
C GLU A 2 8.84 0.56 -9.27
N ARG A 3 8.89 -0.49 -8.45
CA ARG A 3 8.01 -0.69 -7.29
C ARG A 3 8.77 -0.28 -6.04
N ILE A 4 8.18 0.59 -5.24
CA ILE A 4 8.76 1.08 -3.99
C ILE A 4 7.95 0.53 -2.83
N ARG A 5 8.58 -0.33 -2.02
CA ARG A 5 7.97 -0.84 -0.80
C ARG A 5 8.15 0.15 0.34
N ILE A 6 7.08 0.44 1.07
CA ILE A 6 7.15 1.31 2.26
C ILE A 6 7.75 0.51 3.43
N THR A 7 8.82 1.04 4.00
CA THR A 7 9.53 0.50 5.17
C THR A 7 9.61 1.55 6.27
N LYS A 8 10.11 1.17 7.44
CA LYS A 8 10.35 2.12 8.55
C LYS A 8 11.32 3.25 8.15
N ASP A 9 12.22 2.99 7.23
CA ASP A 9 13.28 3.93 6.83
C ASP A 9 12.78 4.97 5.83
N ASN A 10 11.86 4.60 4.93
CA ASN A 10 11.41 5.48 3.86
C ASN A 10 9.99 6.04 4.05
N ILE A 11 9.25 5.62 5.09
CA ILE A 11 7.85 6.08 5.29
C ILE A 11 7.74 7.61 5.42
N LYS A 12 8.78 8.27 5.94
CA LYS A 12 8.87 9.74 6.05
C LYS A 12 8.90 10.45 4.70
N THR A 13 9.28 9.75 3.63
CA THR A 13 9.24 10.26 2.25
C THR A 13 7.81 10.25 1.69
N PHE A 14 6.86 9.59 2.36
CA PHE A 14 5.47 9.47 1.94
C PHE A 14 4.50 10.00 3.02
N PRO A 15 4.26 11.33 3.06
CA PRO A 15 3.48 11.98 4.13
C PRO A 15 2.09 11.37 4.35
N LYS A 16 1.45 10.88 3.29
CA LYS A 16 0.16 10.19 3.37
C LYS A 16 0.23 8.96 4.30
N PHE A 17 1.25 8.11 4.13
CA PHE A 17 1.38 6.87 4.90
C PHE A 17 1.96 7.13 6.28
N GLU A 18 2.84 8.13 6.43
CA GLU A 18 3.28 8.59 7.74
C GLU A 18 2.10 9.07 8.59
N SER A 19 1.20 9.88 8.01
CA SER A 19 -0.02 10.32 8.70
C SER A 19 -0.91 9.14 9.09
N LEU A 20 -1.13 8.18 8.19
CA LEU A 20 -1.91 6.98 8.50
C LEU A 20 -1.27 6.13 9.61
N LEU A 21 0.06 6.05 9.66
CA LEU A 21 0.78 5.33 10.72
C LEU A 21 0.62 6.05 12.07
N ASN A 22 0.79 7.37 12.07
CA ASN A 22 0.63 8.20 13.27
C ASN A 22 -0.82 8.18 13.80
N ASP A 23 -1.80 8.13 12.90
CA ASP A 23 -3.22 7.95 13.22
C ASP A 23 -3.57 6.53 13.71
N GLY A 24 -2.62 5.59 13.65
CA GLY A 24 -2.84 4.18 14.00
C GLY A 24 -3.73 3.41 13.03
N LYS A 25 -3.98 3.94 11.81
CA LYS A 25 -4.79 3.27 10.77
C LYS A 25 -4.02 2.18 10.03
N ILE A 26 -2.70 2.25 10.08
CA ILE A 26 -1.78 1.21 9.59
C ILE A 26 -0.70 0.95 10.64
N LYS A 27 -0.11 -0.23 10.65
CA LYS A 27 0.96 -0.62 11.57
C LYS A 27 1.94 -1.58 10.93
N PHE A 28 3.18 -1.60 11.42
CA PHE A 28 4.13 -2.63 11.03
C PHE A 28 3.80 -3.96 11.73
N ASP A 29 3.83 -5.05 10.98
CA ASP A 29 3.77 -6.40 11.52
C ASP A 29 5.16 -6.88 12.01
N SER A 30 5.23 -8.10 12.52
CA SER A 30 6.47 -8.73 13.01
C SER A 30 7.53 -8.94 11.91
N SER A 31 7.12 -8.96 10.64
CA SER A 31 8.04 -9.05 9.50
C SER A 31 8.55 -7.67 9.04
N GLY A 32 8.13 -6.59 9.70
CA GLY A 32 8.46 -5.23 9.29
C GLY A 32 7.63 -4.73 8.11
N ARG A 33 6.53 -5.41 7.79
CA ARG A 33 5.64 -5.05 6.69
C ARG A 33 4.48 -4.19 7.19
N LEU A 34 4.21 -3.10 6.48
CA LEU A 34 3.12 -2.20 6.81
C LEU A 34 1.78 -2.84 6.44
N ARG A 35 0.82 -2.83 7.36
CA ARG A 35 -0.51 -3.43 7.21
C ARG A 35 -1.61 -2.50 7.68
N TYR A 36 -2.76 -2.57 7.03
CA TYR A 36 -4.00 -2.00 7.51
C TYR A 36 -4.51 -2.72 8.76
N LEU A 37 -5.38 -2.06 9.53
CA LEU A 37 -5.99 -2.65 10.71
C LEU A 37 -6.77 -3.94 10.43
N HIS A 38 -7.35 -4.08 9.23
CA HIS A 38 -8.02 -5.32 8.80
C HIS A 38 -7.04 -6.41 8.31
N GLY A 39 -5.73 -6.23 8.51
CA GLY A 39 -4.71 -7.26 8.27
C GLY A 39 -4.17 -7.31 6.83
N ALA A 40 -4.74 -6.58 5.88
CA ALA A 40 -4.20 -6.55 4.52
C ALA A 40 -2.87 -5.79 4.50
N PRO A 41 -1.91 -6.22 3.66
CA PRO A 41 -0.69 -5.48 3.45
C PRO A 41 -0.98 -4.13 2.80
N VAL A 42 -0.26 -3.09 3.23
CA VAL A 42 -0.10 -1.88 2.40
C VAL A 42 0.68 -2.31 1.16
N GLY A 43 0.15 -1.93 0.00
CA GLY A 43 0.68 -2.25 -1.29
C GLY A 43 1.97 -1.51 -1.61
N ASP A 44 2.72 -2.02 -2.58
CA ASP A 44 3.88 -1.31 -3.10
C ASP A 44 3.42 -0.02 -3.82
N LEU A 45 4.28 1.00 -3.83
CA LEU A 45 4.05 2.24 -4.55
C LEU A 45 4.67 2.16 -5.95
N ILE A 46 3.94 2.62 -6.96
CA ILE A 46 4.48 2.87 -8.29
C ILE A 46 4.38 4.36 -8.60
N GLN A 47 5.40 4.89 -9.26
CA GLN A 47 5.29 6.23 -9.83
C GLN A 47 4.36 6.15 -11.05
N THR A 48 3.23 6.84 -10.99
CA THR A 48 2.26 6.84 -12.09
C THR A 48 2.45 8.03 -13.01
N ARG A 49 2.73 9.20 -12.44
CA ARG A 49 2.83 10.48 -13.15
C ARG A 49 3.82 11.41 -12.46
N THR A 50 4.12 12.52 -13.12
CA THR A 50 4.82 13.66 -12.54
C THR A 50 3.83 14.82 -12.50
N ASP A 51 3.80 15.56 -11.38
CA ASP A 51 2.94 16.73 -11.23
C ASP A 51 3.43 17.92 -12.08
N LYS A 52 2.68 19.03 -12.05
CA LYS A 52 3.03 20.26 -12.78
C LYS A 52 4.31 20.94 -12.27
N ASN A 53 4.79 20.57 -11.07
CA ASN A 53 5.99 21.09 -10.43
C ASN A 53 7.21 20.17 -10.59
N GLY A 54 7.08 19.09 -11.37
CA GLY A 54 8.15 18.12 -11.58
C GLY A 54 8.29 17.07 -10.46
N GLN A 55 7.36 17.01 -9.51
CA GLN A 55 7.39 16.04 -8.42
C GLN A 55 6.74 14.71 -8.83
N PRO A 56 7.35 13.55 -8.52
CA PRO A 56 6.76 12.26 -8.81
C PRO A 56 5.52 12.01 -7.95
N ILE A 57 4.42 11.62 -8.60
CA ILE A 57 3.20 11.16 -7.94
C ILE A 57 3.24 9.64 -7.85
N PHE A 58 3.19 9.15 -6.62
CA PHE A 58 3.16 7.73 -6.32
C PHE A 58 1.74 7.27 -6.01
N GLN A 59 1.39 6.09 -6.54
CA GLN A 59 0.13 5.42 -6.27
C GLN A 59 0.40 4.03 -5.70
N GLU A 60 -0.38 3.65 -4.69
CA GLU A 60 -0.38 2.31 -4.14
C GLU A 60 -1.03 1.32 -5.10
N ILE A 61 -0.37 0.20 -5.34
CA ILE A 61 -0.94 -0.92 -6.09
C ILE A 61 -1.55 -1.93 -5.14
N THR A 62 -2.76 -2.38 -5.46
CA THR A 62 -3.51 -3.33 -4.64
C THR A 62 -3.35 -4.76 -5.14
N GLU A 63 -2.28 -5.08 -5.89
CA GLU A 63 -2.01 -6.43 -6.40
C GLU A 63 -1.96 -7.46 -5.26
N GLU A 64 -1.43 -7.08 -4.11
CA GLU A 64 -1.35 -7.94 -2.92
C GLU A 64 -2.60 -7.87 -2.03
N TRP A 65 -3.62 -7.09 -2.41
CA TRP A 65 -4.88 -7.02 -1.68
C TRP A 65 -5.86 -8.11 -2.12
N PHE A 66 -5.70 -8.63 -3.34
CA PHE A 66 -6.51 -9.73 -3.85
C PHE A 66 -5.87 -11.07 -3.48
N ASP A 67 -6.35 -11.64 -2.38
CA ASP A 67 -6.16 -13.06 -2.09
C ASP A 67 -7.12 -13.85 -3.00
N THR A 68 -6.60 -14.29 -4.15
CA THR A 68 -7.32 -15.14 -5.12
C THR A 68 -7.74 -16.47 -4.52
N GLU A 69 -7.13 -16.90 -3.41
CA GLU A 69 -7.51 -18.13 -2.72
C GLU A 69 -8.60 -17.90 -1.66
N SER A 70 -8.89 -16.65 -1.30
CA SER A 70 -9.92 -16.33 -0.32
C SER A 70 -11.29 -16.83 -0.78
N GLN A 71 -12.09 -17.30 0.16
CA GLN A 71 -13.43 -17.81 -0.12
C GLN A 71 -14.32 -16.77 -0.81
N LYS A 72 -14.17 -15.48 -0.47
CA LYS A 72 -14.86 -14.37 -1.15
C LYS A 72 -14.45 -14.21 -2.61
N ALA A 73 -13.19 -14.46 -2.97
CA ALA A 73 -12.74 -14.42 -4.35
C ALA A 73 -13.31 -15.61 -5.15
N LYS A 74 -13.41 -16.78 -4.53
CA LYS A 74 -14.05 -17.97 -5.13
C LYS A 74 -15.56 -17.79 -5.34
N GLU A 75 -16.22 -17.04 -4.47
CA GLU A 75 -17.66 -16.76 -4.52
C GLU A 75 -18.01 -15.58 -5.44
N PHE A 76 -17.02 -14.89 -6.02
CA PHE A 76 -17.26 -13.77 -6.94
C PHE A 76 -17.72 -14.28 -8.32
N VAL A 77 -18.97 -14.01 -8.67
CA VAL A 77 -19.53 -14.28 -10.01
C VAL A 77 -19.69 -12.94 -10.73
N TRP A 78 -19.00 -12.78 -11.86
CA TRP A 78 -19.23 -11.66 -12.77
C TRP A 78 -20.62 -11.85 -13.39
N LYS A 79 -21.57 -10.97 -13.04
CA LYS A 79 -22.86 -10.88 -13.74
C LYS A 79 -22.81 -9.78 -14.79
#